data_AF-A0A821GX25-F1
#
_entry.id   AF-A0A821GX25-F1
#
_cell.length_a   1.000
_cell.length_b   1.000
_cell.length_c   1.000
_cell.angle_alpha   90.00
_cell.angle_beta   90.00
_cell.angle_gamma   90.00
#
_symmetry.space_group_name_H-M   'P 1'
#
loop_
_entity.id
_entity.type
_entity.pdbx_description
1 polymer ?
#
loop_
_entity_poly.entity_id
_entity_poly.type
_entity_poly.pdbx_seq_one_letter_code
_entity_poly.pdbx_strand_id
1 'polypeptide(L)'
;NLRRISVFFKPQQKQHWNTKYKAAQAIFGHGPTSLASLATIKLAHKALYDQTLKHHENGQITNADDLWKLVFADRTTQCIKPCIYTYVIDENTWRFSETDIQFFADFASKHALLANGSEYVRYAGEFHLRPKYGWDKCDDEWELVFDNGSGTYAPNPDLLINLKELLLFNFPGLNIVTYEYKDPRLKESVTELKRAMEKYKQSTTTIQHLVLPFSNSTEERI
;
A
#
# COMPACT_ATOMS: atom_id res chain seq x y z
N ASN A 1 -11.19 -2.10 -9.14
CA ASN A 1 -11.42 -3.57 -9.19
C ASN A 1 -10.43 -4.21 -10.13
N LEU A 2 -9.83 -5.34 -9.75
CA LEU A 2 -8.99 -6.13 -10.65
C LEU A 2 -9.85 -7.11 -11.44
N ARG A 3 -9.54 -7.27 -12.72
CA ARG A 3 -10.17 -8.21 -13.63
C ARG A 3 -9.38 -9.52 -13.65
N ARG A 4 -10.11 -10.63 -13.85
CA ARG A 4 -9.58 -11.98 -14.09
C ARG A 4 -8.64 -12.52 -13.00
N ILE A 5 -8.85 -12.16 -11.74
CA ILE A 5 -8.07 -12.70 -10.60
C ILE A 5 -8.03 -14.23 -10.63
N SER A 6 -9.14 -14.90 -10.93
CA SER A 6 -9.24 -16.37 -10.95
C SER A 6 -8.35 -17.07 -11.98
N VAL A 7 -7.89 -16.36 -13.02
CA VAL A 7 -6.96 -16.89 -14.03
C VAL A 7 -5.55 -17.01 -13.45
N PHE A 8 -5.14 -16.02 -12.66
CA PHE A 8 -3.80 -15.96 -12.05
C PHE A 8 -3.78 -16.65 -10.67
N PHE A 9 -4.84 -16.52 -9.89
CA PHE A 9 -5.02 -17.18 -8.60
C PHE A 9 -6.24 -18.09 -8.67
N LYS A 10 -6.02 -19.39 -8.82
CA LYS A 10 -7.10 -20.37 -8.97
C LYS A 10 -8.14 -20.21 -7.84
N PRO A 11 -9.45 -20.41 -8.08
CA PRO A 11 -10.48 -20.17 -7.08
C PRO A 11 -10.25 -20.86 -5.73
N GLN A 12 -9.66 -22.06 -5.74
CA GLN A 12 -9.32 -22.85 -4.54
C GLN A 12 -8.05 -22.38 -3.82
N GLN A 13 -7.22 -21.60 -4.50
CA GLN A 13 -5.95 -21.09 -4.00
C GLN A 13 -6.19 -19.76 -3.27
N LYS A 14 -6.57 -19.88 -2.00
CA LYS A 14 -6.70 -18.76 -1.06
C LYS A 14 -5.64 -18.89 0.03
N GLN A 15 -5.05 -17.77 0.40
CA GLN A 15 -4.16 -17.68 1.54
C GLN A 15 -4.98 -17.44 2.80
N HIS A 16 -4.95 -18.40 3.72
CA HIS A 16 -5.49 -18.22 5.08
C HIS A 16 -4.54 -17.36 5.91
N TRP A 17 -5.05 -16.71 6.96
CA TRP A 17 -4.21 -15.98 7.91
C TRP A 17 -3.19 -16.91 8.60
N ASN A 18 -2.06 -16.32 8.98
CA ASN A 18 -0.93 -17.01 9.57
C ASN A 18 -1.21 -17.38 11.03
N THR A 19 -1.66 -18.61 11.24
CA THR A 19 -2.00 -19.17 12.56
C THR A 19 -0.84 -19.26 13.53
N LYS A 20 0.41 -19.08 13.06
CA LYS A 20 1.63 -19.08 13.89
C LYS A 20 2.04 -17.68 14.33
N TYR A 21 1.38 -16.62 13.85
CA TYR A 21 1.74 -15.24 14.15
C TYR A 21 0.86 -14.65 15.25
N LYS A 22 1.47 -14.26 16.38
CA LYS A 22 0.75 -13.77 17.56
C LYS A 22 -0.17 -12.59 17.28
N ALA A 23 0.26 -11.61 16.47
CA ALA A 23 -0.59 -10.47 16.15
C ALA A 23 -1.79 -10.86 15.25
N ALA A 24 -1.66 -11.87 14.39
CA ALA A 24 -2.80 -12.41 13.66
C ALA A 24 -3.73 -13.22 14.57
N GLN A 25 -3.19 -14.00 15.51
CA GLN A 25 -4.00 -14.70 16.53
C GLN A 25 -4.79 -13.72 17.41
N ALA A 26 -4.24 -12.56 17.73
CA ALA A 26 -4.96 -11.51 18.47
C ALA A 26 -6.21 -11.01 17.71
N ILE A 27 -6.28 -11.19 16.40
CA ILE A 27 -7.40 -10.76 15.56
C ILE A 27 -8.33 -11.93 15.23
N PHE A 28 -7.77 -13.04 14.76
CA PHE A 28 -8.51 -14.19 14.20
C PHE A 28 -8.55 -15.42 15.11
N GLY A 29 -7.91 -15.34 16.28
CA GLY A 29 -7.91 -16.41 17.26
C GLY A 29 -9.29 -16.59 17.93
N HIS A 30 -9.33 -17.51 18.88
CA HIS A 30 -10.54 -17.83 19.62
C HIS A 30 -10.60 -17.01 20.92
N GLY A 31 -11.74 -16.37 21.16
CA GLY A 31 -12.06 -15.73 22.44
C GLY A 31 -12.63 -14.32 22.31
N PRO A 32 -13.13 -13.74 23.43
CA PRO A 32 -13.78 -12.43 23.42
C PRO A 32 -12.87 -11.30 22.90
N THR A 33 -11.57 -11.34 23.22
CA THR A 33 -10.60 -10.31 22.80
C THR A 33 -10.36 -10.30 21.30
N SER A 34 -10.27 -11.48 20.67
CA SER A 34 -10.13 -11.59 19.21
C SER A 34 -11.37 -11.10 18.49
N LEU A 35 -12.57 -11.44 19.00
CA LEU A 35 -13.84 -10.94 18.46
C LEU A 35 -13.94 -9.42 18.53
N ALA A 36 -13.54 -8.82 19.66
CA ALA A 36 -13.51 -7.36 19.82
C ALA A 36 -12.52 -6.72 18.84
N SER A 37 -11.32 -7.28 18.70
CA SER A 37 -10.29 -6.80 17.77
C SER A 37 -10.78 -6.85 16.31
N LEU A 38 -11.41 -7.96 15.93
CA LEU A 38 -12.00 -8.14 14.60
C LEU A 38 -13.14 -7.15 14.33
N ALA A 39 -14.00 -6.91 15.32
CA ALA A 39 -15.07 -5.93 15.21
C ALA A 39 -14.52 -4.50 15.02
N THR A 40 -13.49 -4.13 15.77
CA THR A 40 -12.79 -2.85 15.60
C THR A 40 -12.17 -2.72 14.21
N ILE A 41 -11.54 -3.78 13.71
CA ILE A 41 -10.99 -3.82 12.34
C ILE A 41 -12.08 -3.60 11.29
N LYS A 42 -13.22 -4.28 11.40
CA LYS A 42 -14.34 -4.12 10.45
C LYS A 42 -14.95 -2.72 10.51
N LEU A 43 -15.09 -2.15 11.71
CA LEU A 43 -15.59 -0.79 11.88
C LEU A 43 -14.63 0.22 11.25
N ALA A 44 -13.33 0.08 11.50
CA ALA A 44 -12.31 0.95 10.92
C ALA A 44 -12.24 0.82 9.39
N HIS A 45 -12.32 -0.40 8.86
CA HIS A 45 -12.41 -0.64 7.42
C HIS A 45 -13.62 0.10 6.84
N LYS A 46 -14.79 -0.07 7.44
CA LYS A 46 -16.01 0.61 6.98
C LYS A 46 -15.84 2.13 7.01
N ALA A 47 -15.29 2.70 8.08
CA ALA A 47 -15.06 4.14 8.17
C ALA A 47 -14.14 4.66 7.06
N LEU A 48 -13.03 3.97 6.78
CA LEU A 48 -12.09 4.33 5.72
C LEU A 48 -12.75 4.32 4.34
N TYR A 49 -13.49 3.25 4.01
CA TYR A 49 -14.06 3.10 2.67
C TYR A 49 -15.36 3.90 2.50
N ASP A 50 -16.15 4.12 3.55
CA ASP A 50 -17.30 5.03 3.50
C ASP A 50 -16.87 6.49 3.27
N GLN A 51 -15.74 6.92 3.85
CA GLN A 51 -15.15 8.24 3.56
C GLN A 51 -14.61 8.32 2.13
N THR A 52 -13.91 7.28 1.69
CA THR A 52 -13.40 7.19 0.31
C THR A 52 -14.54 7.29 -0.72
N LEU A 53 -15.68 6.64 -0.44
CA LEU A 53 -16.87 6.69 -1.29
C LEU A 53 -17.53 8.07 -1.36
N LYS A 54 -17.47 8.85 -0.27
CA LYS A 54 -18.02 10.22 -0.18
C LYS A 54 -17.15 11.26 -0.90
N HIS A 55 -15.87 10.97 -1.12
CA HIS A 55 -14.94 11.87 -1.82
C HIS A 55 -14.76 11.52 -3.32
N HIS A 56 -15.59 10.65 -3.90
CA HIS A 56 -15.53 10.28 -5.33
C HIS A 56 -16.08 11.36 -6.28
N GLU A 57 -15.66 12.60 -6.11
CA GLU A 57 -15.61 13.52 -7.24
C GLU A 57 -14.29 13.22 -8.00
N ASN A 58 -14.38 12.37 -9.04
CA ASN A 58 -13.47 12.27 -10.21
C ASN A 58 -12.33 11.20 -10.29
N GLY A 59 -12.28 10.16 -9.45
CA GLY A 59 -11.07 9.29 -9.36
C GLY A 59 -11.22 7.79 -9.69
N GLN A 60 -11.79 7.39 -10.83
CA GLN A 60 -11.67 5.99 -11.26
C GLN A 60 -10.25 5.71 -11.77
N ILE A 61 -9.51 4.84 -11.07
CA ILE A 61 -8.21 4.35 -11.56
C ILE A 61 -8.50 3.33 -12.66
N THR A 62 -8.34 3.75 -13.92
CA THR A 62 -8.63 2.94 -15.10
C THR A 62 -7.38 2.41 -15.79
N ASN A 63 -6.24 3.06 -15.56
CA ASN A 63 -4.97 2.76 -16.23
C ASN A 63 -3.76 3.09 -15.33
N ALA A 64 -2.55 2.83 -15.84
CA ALA A 64 -1.29 3.08 -15.13
C ALA A 64 -1.02 4.57 -14.86
N ASP A 65 -1.36 5.47 -15.80
CA ASP A 65 -1.15 6.92 -15.64
C ASP A 65 -1.98 7.48 -14.49
N ASP A 66 -3.19 6.97 -14.30
CA ASP A 66 -4.05 7.34 -13.17
C ASP A 66 -3.37 7.00 -11.83
N LEU A 67 -2.68 5.85 -11.74
CA LEU A 67 -1.91 5.48 -10.54
C LEU A 67 -0.78 6.47 -10.29
N TRP A 68 0.01 6.78 -11.31
CA TRP A 68 1.12 7.72 -11.18
C TRP A 68 0.66 9.11 -10.73
N LYS A 69 -0.37 9.65 -11.38
CA LYS A 69 -0.84 11.02 -11.16
C LYS A 69 -1.68 11.18 -9.89
N LEU A 70 -2.55 10.20 -9.58
CA LEU A 70 -3.55 10.35 -8.52
C LEU A 70 -3.14 9.70 -7.21
N VAL A 71 -2.21 8.74 -7.24
CA VAL A 71 -1.83 7.93 -6.08
C VAL A 71 -0.38 8.17 -5.66
N PHE A 72 0.56 8.10 -6.60
CA PHE A 72 2.00 8.08 -6.28
C PHE A 72 2.66 9.45 -6.27
N ALA A 73 2.16 10.40 -7.07
CA ALA A 73 2.62 11.77 -7.05
C ALA A 73 2.13 12.52 -5.81
N ASP A 74 3.02 13.23 -5.15
CA ASP A 74 2.66 14.21 -4.12
C ASP A 74 1.96 15.40 -4.77
N ARG A 75 0.79 15.78 -4.24
CA ARG A 75 -0.04 16.84 -4.84
C ARG A 75 0.64 18.21 -4.84
N THR A 76 1.53 18.46 -3.89
CA THR A 76 2.20 19.75 -3.71
C THR A 76 3.43 19.84 -4.61
N THR A 77 4.27 18.81 -4.59
CA THR A 77 5.54 18.81 -5.33
C THR A 77 5.41 18.28 -6.75
N GLN A 78 4.32 17.57 -7.07
CA GLN A 78 4.11 16.80 -8.31
C GLN A 78 5.18 15.72 -8.57
N CYS A 79 6.08 15.49 -7.61
CA CYS A 79 7.08 14.43 -7.64
C CYS A 79 6.53 13.15 -7.01
N ILE A 80 7.09 12.00 -7.37
CA ILE A 80 6.74 10.73 -6.72
C ILE A 80 7.17 10.78 -5.25
N LYS A 81 6.22 10.50 -4.37
CA LYS A 81 6.44 10.44 -2.93
C LYS A 81 7.15 9.13 -2.57
N PRO A 82 8.34 9.17 -1.95
CA PRO A 82 8.96 7.95 -1.45
C PRO A 82 8.15 7.41 -0.27
N CYS A 83 7.55 6.23 -0.44
CA CYS A 83 6.72 5.60 0.57
C CYS A 83 6.69 4.07 0.41
N ILE A 84 6.38 3.36 1.50
CA ILE A 84 6.04 1.94 1.51
C ILE A 84 4.52 1.84 1.60
N TYR A 85 3.94 0.96 0.81
CA TYR A 85 2.51 0.65 0.83
C TYR A 85 2.30 -0.78 1.31
N THR A 86 1.36 -0.96 2.24
CA THR A 86 0.80 -2.26 2.58
C THR A 86 -0.30 -2.59 1.58
N TYR A 87 -0.36 -3.82 1.04
CA TYR A 87 -1.41 -4.21 0.10
C TYR A 87 -2.05 -5.57 0.40
N VAL A 88 -3.29 -5.72 -0.06
CA VAL A 88 -4.06 -6.96 -0.09
C VAL A 88 -4.76 -7.10 -1.44
N ILE A 89 -4.75 -8.31 -1.99
CA ILE A 89 -5.59 -8.73 -3.11
C ILE A 89 -6.64 -9.70 -2.56
N ASP A 90 -7.91 -9.34 -2.69
CA ASP A 90 -9.03 -10.22 -2.37
C ASP A 90 -9.63 -10.84 -3.64
N GLU A 91 -10.91 -11.21 -3.62
CA GLU A 91 -11.58 -11.82 -4.78
C GLU A 91 -11.74 -10.87 -5.97
N ASN A 92 -11.84 -9.55 -5.74
CA ASN A 92 -12.24 -8.58 -6.77
C ASN A 92 -11.37 -7.31 -6.81
N THR A 93 -10.55 -7.08 -5.79
CA THR A 93 -9.93 -5.78 -5.54
C THR A 93 -8.47 -5.92 -5.17
N TRP A 94 -7.70 -4.91 -5.59
CA TRP A 94 -6.41 -4.59 -5.01
C TRP A 94 -6.62 -3.38 -4.13
N ARG A 95 -6.39 -3.55 -2.84
CA ARG A 95 -6.50 -2.51 -1.82
C ARG A 95 -5.14 -2.29 -1.19
N PHE A 96 -4.75 -1.05 -1.03
CA PHE A 96 -3.48 -0.69 -0.42
C PHE A 96 -3.56 0.64 0.29
N SER A 97 -2.64 0.86 1.22
CA SER A 97 -2.48 2.11 1.95
C SER A 97 -1.01 2.33 2.25
N GLU A 98 -0.57 3.58 2.35
CA GLU A 98 0.77 3.89 2.85
C GLU A 98 0.94 3.32 4.26
N THR A 99 2.09 2.69 4.51
CA THR A 99 2.39 1.99 5.75
C THR A 99 2.58 2.95 6.94
N ASP A 100 2.93 4.21 6.70
CA ASP A 100 3.26 5.20 7.75
C ASP A 100 2.16 6.25 8.01
N ILE A 101 0.92 6.01 7.56
CA ILE A 101 -0.20 6.91 7.90
C ILE A 101 -0.57 6.73 9.37
N GLN A 102 -0.61 7.84 10.13
CA GLN A 102 -0.89 7.86 11.57
C GLN A 102 -2.20 7.15 11.94
N PHE A 103 -3.22 7.23 11.08
CA PHE A 103 -4.47 6.48 11.25
C PHE A 103 -4.23 4.96 11.37
N PHE A 104 -3.25 4.42 10.63
CA PHE A 104 -2.96 2.98 10.58
C PHE A 104 -1.93 2.54 11.63
N ALA A 105 -1.27 3.46 12.33
CA ALA A 105 -0.19 3.15 13.28
C ALA A 105 -0.68 2.35 14.49
N ASP A 106 -1.91 2.61 14.94
CA ASP A 106 -2.50 1.97 16.12
C ASP A 106 -3.13 0.60 15.83
N PHE A 107 -3.20 0.19 14.56
CA PHE A 107 -3.84 -1.07 14.19
C PHE A 107 -2.88 -2.25 14.30
N ALA A 108 -3.33 -3.30 14.98
CA ALA A 108 -2.59 -4.56 15.18
C ALA A 108 -2.22 -5.28 13.86
N SER A 109 -2.96 -5.02 12.77
CA SER A 109 -2.59 -5.46 11.43
C SER A 109 -3.23 -4.58 10.36
N LYS A 110 -2.37 -3.91 9.58
CA LYS A 110 -2.75 -3.15 8.38
C LYS A 110 -3.34 -4.06 7.30
N HIS A 111 -2.77 -5.26 7.11
CA HIS A 111 -3.31 -6.25 6.16
C HIS A 111 -4.72 -6.68 6.54
N ALA A 112 -4.98 -7.00 7.82
CA ALA A 112 -6.32 -7.38 8.26
C ALA A 112 -7.32 -6.23 8.08
N LEU A 113 -6.89 -4.98 8.35
CA LEU A 113 -7.69 -3.79 8.11
C LEU A 113 -8.03 -3.63 6.62
N LEU A 114 -7.05 -3.74 5.72
CA LEU A 114 -7.30 -3.71 4.26
C LEU A 114 -8.17 -4.87 3.78
N ALA A 115 -8.11 -6.03 4.45
CA ALA A 115 -8.90 -7.21 4.11
C ALA A 115 -10.32 -7.23 4.72
N ASN A 116 -10.77 -6.15 5.39
CA ASN A 116 -12.03 -6.11 6.13
C ASN A 116 -12.15 -7.24 7.18
N GLY A 117 -11.02 -7.62 7.78
CA GLY A 117 -10.95 -8.74 8.71
C GLY A 117 -11.33 -10.09 8.08
N SER A 118 -11.08 -10.28 6.78
CA SER A 118 -11.24 -11.58 6.14
C SER A 118 -10.13 -12.54 6.59
N GLU A 119 -10.50 -13.77 6.94
CA GLU A 119 -9.52 -14.83 7.22
C GLU A 119 -8.73 -15.26 5.98
N TYR A 120 -9.27 -14.96 4.79
CA TYR A 120 -8.70 -15.37 3.52
C TYR A 120 -8.47 -14.19 2.59
N VAL A 121 -7.34 -14.22 1.90
CA VAL A 121 -6.99 -13.32 0.79
C VAL A 121 -6.46 -14.13 -0.39
N ARG A 122 -6.34 -13.51 -1.57
CA ARG A 122 -5.63 -14.11 -2.70
C ARG A 122 -4.12 -13.91 -2.56
N TYR A 123 -3.73 -12.71 -2.16
CA TYR A 123 -2.33 -12.37 -1.90
C TYR A 123 -2.22 -11.13 -1.01
N ALA A 124 -1.05 -10.91 -0.40
CA ALA A 124 -0.78 -9.76 0.46
C ALA A 124 0.72 -9.55 0.65
N GLY A 125 1.13 -8.32 0.93
CA GLY A 125 2.52 -7.97 1.19
C GLY A 125 2.70 -6.47 1.31
N GLU A 126 3.89 -6.00 0.99
CA GLU A 126 4.22 -4.60 0.84
C GLU A 126 4.74 -4.32 -0.59
N PHE A 127 4.66 -3.06 -0.99
CA PHE A 127 5.34 -2.59 -2.18
C PHE A 127 5.82 -1.16 -2.03
N HIS A 128 6.79 -0.78 -2.83
CA HIS A 128 7.28 0.60 -2.91
C HIS A 128 7.69 0.94 -4.33
N LEU A 129 7.87 2.23 -4.57
CA LEU A 129 8.35 2.74 -5.83
C LEU A 129 9.84 3.01 -5.76
N ARG A 130 10.54 2.78 -6.87
CA ARG A 130 11.93 3.18 -7.03
C ARG A 130 12.20 3.64 -8.46
N PRO A 131 13.12 4.58 -8.69
CA PRO A 131 13.65 4.83 -10.02
C PRO A 131 14.43 3.60 -10.50
N LYS A 132 14.20 3.21 -11.74
CA LYS A 132 14.78 2.00 -12.36
C LYS A 132 16.32 1.99 -12.32
N TYR A 133 16.92 3.17 -12.45
CA TYR A 133 18.37 3.33 -12.51
C TYR A 133 19.01 3.85 -11.20
N GLY A 134 18.25 3.84 -10.11
CA GLY A 134 18.70 4.22 -8.77
C GLY A 134 18.40 5.67 -8.42
N TRP A 135 18.31 5.96 -7.12
CA TRP A 135 17.86 7.25 -6.58
C TRP A 135 18.79 8.43 -6.89
N ASP A 136 20.04 8.16 -7.25
CA ASP A 136 21.01 9.18 -7.64
C ASP A 136 20.93 9.54 -9.14
N LYS A 137 20.14 8.78 -9.92
CA LYS A 137 19.88 9.05 -11.34
C LYS A 137 18.46 9.58 -11.47
N CYS A 138 18.35 10.86 -11.84
CA CYS A 138 17.06 11.49 -12.12
C CYS A 138 16.56 10.99 -13.48
N ASP A 139 15.83 9.87 -13.47
CA ASP A 139 15.17 9.30 -14.64
C ASP A 139 13.65 9.24 -14.36
N ASP A 140 12.86 9.37 -15.42
CA ASP A 140 11.41 9.28 -15.41
C ASP A 140 10.94 7.81 -15.50
N GLU A 141 11.86 6.84 -15.63
CA GLU A 141 11.54 5.41 -15.56
C GLU A 141 11.47 4.90 -14.11
N TRP A 142 10.26 4.59 -13.66
CA TRP A 142 9.99 4.06 -12.32
C TRP A 142 9.53 2.61 -12.35
N GLU A 143 9.84 1.88 -11.28
CA GLU A 143 9.42 0.52 -11.01
C GLU A 143 8.58 0.46 -9.73
N LEU A 144 7.57 -0.42 -9.73
CA LEU A 144 6.88 -0.85 -8.52
C LEU A 144 7.47 -2.18 -8.08
N VAL A 145 8.07 -2.18 -6.90
CA VAL A 145 8.69 -3.35 -6.29
C VAL A 145 7.72 -3.94 -5.27
N PHE A 146 7.20 -5.13 -5.57
CA PHE A 146 6.29 -5.87 -4.69
C PHE A 146 7.01 -7.01 -3.97
N ASP A 147 6.55 -7.31 -2.76
CA ASP A 147 6.94 -8.50 -2.01
C ASP A 147 5.74 -9.30 -1.50
N ASN A 148 6.03 -10.40 -0.81
CA ASN A 148 5.06 -11.23 -0.10
C ASN A 148 5.14 -11.06 1.44
N GLY A 149 5.66 -9.93 1.90
CA GLY A 149 5.90 -9.56 3.29
C GLY A 149 4.63 -9.21 4.04
N SER A 150 3.85 -10.22 4.43
CA SER A 150 2.72 -10.04 5.34
C SER A 150 2.85 -10.94 6.56
N GLY A 151 3.01 -10.36 7.75
CA GLY A 151 2.96 -11.14 8.99
C GLY A 151 1.59 -11.83 9.17
N THR A 152 0.52 -11.15 8.73
CA THR A 152 -0.87 -11.61 8.88
C THR A 152 -1.24 -12.74 7.95
N TYR A 153 -0.78 -12.74 6.69
CA TYR A 153 -1.17 -13.76 5.70
C TYR A 153 -0.01 -14.63 5.22
N ALA A 154 1.22 -14.11 5.22
CA ALA A 154 2.45 -14.80 4.84
C ALA A 154 2.32 -15.69 3.57
N PRO A 155 1.88 -15.13 2.44
CA PRO A 155 1.58 -15.94 1.26
C PRO A 155 2.84 -16.55 0.63
N ASN A 156 2.64 -17.66 -0.10
CA ASN A 156 3.73 -18.39 -0.75
C ASN A 156 4.49 -17.49 -1.75
N PRO A 157 5.84 -17.35 -1.65
CA PRO A 157 6.64 -16.60 -2.63
C PRO A 157 6.56 -17.14 -4.06
N ASP A 158 6.24 -18.41 -4.28
CA ASP A 158 6.12 -18.99 -5.63
C ASP A 158 5.04 -18.30 -6.48
N LEU A 159 4.12 -17.58 -5.83
CA LEU A 159 3.00 -16.88 -6.48
C LEU A 159 3.28 -15.40 -6.78
N LEU A 160 4.50 -14.92 -6.52
CA LEU A 160 4.91 -13.57 -6.91
C LEU A 160 4.81 -13.38 -8.42
N ILE A 161 5.05 -14.43 -9.22
CA ILE A 161 4.87 -14.36 -10.67
C ILE A 161 3.40 -14.13 -11.04
N ASN A 162 2.46 -14.81 -10.36
CA ASN A 162 1.02 -14.65 -10.57
C ASN A 162 0.56 -13.23 -10.21
N LEU A 163 1.12 -12.67 -9.12
CA LEU A 163 0.89 -11.27 -8.74
C LEU A 163 1.34 -10.31 -9.85
N LYS A 164 2.58 -10.49 -10.34
CA LYS A 164 3.15 -9.66 -11.40
C LYS A 164 2.29 -9.71 -12.66
N GLU A 165 1.93 -10.90 -13.12
CA GLU A 165 1.11 -11.07 -14.32
C GLU A 165 -0.30 -10.48 -14.17
N LEU A 166 -0.93 -10.66 -13.00
CA LEU A 166 -2.24 -10.09 -12.69
C LEU A 166 -2.23 -8.56 -12.77
N LEU A 167 -1.21 -7.93 -12.19
CA LEU A 167 -1.09 -6.47 -12.16
C LEU A 167 -0.75 -5.91 -13.54
N LEU A 168 0.16 -6.55 -14.30
CA LEU A 168 0.47 -6.17 -15.68
C LEU A 168 -0.75 -6.31 -16.61
N PHE A 169 -1.58 -7.34 -16.40
CA PHE A 169 -2.81 -7.53 -17.16
C PHE A 169 -3.82 -6.40 -16.89
N ASN A 170 -3.93 -5.94 -15.64
CA ASN A 170 -4.88 -4.90 -15.27
C ASN A 170 -4.39 -3.47 -15.55
N PHE A 171 -3.07 -3.26 -15.49
CA PHE A 171 -2.43 -1.97 -15.69
C PHE A 171 -1.24 -2.12 -16.67
N PRO A 172 -1.51 -2.30 -17.97
CA PRO A 172 -0.46 -2.27 -18.99
C PRO A 172 0.33 -0.96 -18.88
N GLY A 173 1.67 -1.05 -18.94
CA GLY A 173 2.55 0.11 -18.80
C GLY A 173 3.18 0.28 -17.42
N LEU A 174 2.75 -0.48 -16.40
CA LEU A 174 3.50 -0.54 -15.14
C LEU A 174 4.76 -1.39 -15.30
N ASN A 175 5.87 -0.92 -14.75
CA ASN A 175 7.09 -1.73 -14.59
C ASN A 175 7.04 -2.42 -13.22
N ILE A 176 6.77 -3.72 -13.21
CA ILE A 176 6.58 -4.49 -11.97
C ILE A 176 7.77 -5.41 -11.73
N VAL A 177 8.38 -5.24 -10.57
CA VAL A 177 9.44 -6.09 -10.02
C VAL A 177 8.90 -6.79 -8.78
N THR A 178 9.26 -8.05 -8.60
CA THR A 178 8.83 -8.83 -7.43
C THR A 178 10.04 -9.46 -6.77
N TYR A 179 10.10 -9.38 -5.44
CA TYR A 179 11.09 -10.07 -4.63
C TYR A 179 10.41 -10.86 -3.53
N GLU A 180 11.00 -11.98 -3.15
CA GLU A 180 10.62 -12.63 -1.89
C GLU A 180 10.98 -11.71 -0.72
N TYR A 181 10.16 -11.73 0.33
CA TYR A 181 10.36 -10.94 1.56
C TYR A 181 11.78 -11.07 2.16
N LYS A 182 12.43 -12.22 2.00
CA LYS A 182 13.79 -12.48 2.52
C LYS A 182 14.91 -12.18 1.53
N ASP A 183 14.59 -11.81 0.30
CA ASP A 183 15.55 -11.55 -0.76
C ASP A 183 16.47 -10.36 -0.37
N PRO A 184 17.81 -10.50 -0.47
CA PRO A 184 18.73 -9.41 -0.16
C PRO A 184 18.50 -8.17 -1.04
N ARG A 185 18.06 -8.33 -2.29
CA ARG A 185 17.80 -7.22 -3.23
C ARG A 185 16.60 -6.37 -2.78
N LEU A 186 15.61 -6.99 -2.15
CA LEU A 186 14.49 -6.27 -1.53
C LEU A 186 15.00 -5.39 -0.38
N LYS A 187 15.82 -5.96 0.50
CA LYS A 187 16.38 -5.25 1.66
C LYS A 187 17.22 -4.05 1.25
N GLU A 188 18.04 -4.21 0.21
CA GLU A 188 18.81 -3.12 -0.40
C GLU A 188 17.88 -2.03 -0.91
N SER A 189 16.87 -2.40 -1.71
CA SER A 189 15.93 -1.43 -2.28
C SER A 189 15.13 -0.67 -1.21
N VAL A 190 14.70 -1.34 -0.13
CA VAL A 190 14.02 -0.70 1.00
C VAL A 190 14.99 0.21 1.78
N THR A 191 16.26 -0.15 1.89
CA THR A 191 17.28 0.69 2.54
C THR A 191 17.49 1.99 1.77
N GLU A 192 17.57 1.92 0.45
CA GLU A 192 17.66 3.11 -0.41
C GLU A 192 16.41 3.98 -0.32
N LEU A 193 15.23 3.37 -0.36
CA LEU A 193 13.95 4.06 -0.17
C LEU A 193 13.93 4.83 1.16
N LYS A 194 14.35 4.20 2.27
CA LYS A 194 14.39 4.87 3.58
C LYS A 194 15.26 6.13 3.57
N ARG A 195 16.42 6.08 2.91
CA ARG A 195 17.27 7.28 2.71
C ARG A 195 16.54 8.35 1.90
N ALA A 196 15.81 7.97 0.85
CA ALA A 196 15.00 8.89 0.07
C ALA A 196 13.85 9.50 0.89
N MET A 197 13.19 8.71 1.73
CA MET A 197 12.15 9.18 2.66
C MET A 197 12.69 10.20 3.66
N GLU A 198 13.89 9.99 4.20
CA GLU A 198 14.55 10.95 5.10
C GLU A 198 14.85 12.28 4.41
N LYS A 199 15.45 12.22 3.21
CA LYS A 199 15.70 13.42 2.37
C LYS A 199 14.40 14.15 2.06
N TYR A 200 13.35 13.42 1.69
CA TYR A 200 12.04 13.97 1.38
C TYR A 200 11.37 14.65 2.58
N LYS A 201 11.48 14.07 3.78
CA LYS A 201 10.97 14.68 5.01
C LYS A 201 11.69 16.00 5.31
N GLN A 202 13.01 16.05 5.14
CA GLN A 202 13.78 17.28 5.33
C GLN A 202 13.36 18.37 4.34
N SER A 203 13.27 18.04 3.04
CA SER A 203 12.86 19.00 2.01
C SER A 203 11.42 19.50 2.20
N THR A 204 10.50 18.62 2.56
CA THR A 204 9.08 18.98 2.79
C THR A 204 8.92 19.91 3.99
N THR A 205 9.62 19.65 5.10
CA THR A 205 9.63 20.56 6.26
C THR A 205 10.18 21.93 5.89
N THR A 206 11.26 21.98 5.10
CA THR A 206 11.80 23.25 4.58
C THR A 206 10.79 23.99 3.71
N ILE A 207 10.10 23.30 2.79
CA ILE A 207 9.06 23.90 1.94
C ILE A 207 7.91 24.43 2.80
N GLN A 208 7.40 23.66 3.77
CA GLN A 208 6.36 24.12 4.68
C GLN A 208 6.78 25.38 5.43
N HIS A 209 8.02 25.44 5.94
CA HIS A 209 8.56 26.64 6.58
C HIS A 209 8.72 27.85 5.64
N LEU A 210 8.89 27.63 4.34
CA LEU A 210 9.00 28.70 3.33
C LEU A 210 7.64 29.17 2.79
N VAL A 211 6.62 28.32 2.79
CA VAL A 211 5.27 28.63 2.29
C VAL A 211 4.36 29.20 3.40
N LEU A 212 4.51 28.74 4.64
CA LEU A 212 3.73 29.21 5.80
C LEU A 212 3.94 30.68 6.25
N PRO A 213 5.06 31.38 5.96
CA PRO A 213 5.17 32.81 6.26
C PRO A 213 4.24 33.68 5.40
N PHE A 214 3.75 33.17 4.27
CA PHE A 214 2.96 33.95 3.31
C PHE A 214 1.45 33.83 3.47
N SER A 215 0.93 32.93 4.32
CA SER A 215 -0.52 32.74 4.48
C SER A 215 -1.16 33.47 5.68
N ASN A 216 -0.39 34.23 6.47
CA ASN A 216 -0.92 34.97 7.64
C ASN A 216 -0.99 36.50 7.43
N SER A 217 -1.12 37.00 6.20
CA SER A 217 -1.13 38.46 5.95
C SER A 217 -2.23 39.00 5.04
N THR A 218 -3.37 38.31 4.90
CA THR A 218 -4.57 38.94 4.31
C THR A 218 -5.84 38.18 4.68
N GLU A 219 -6.37 38.44 5.87
CA GLU A 219 -7.82 38.35 6.15
C GLU A 219 -8.14 39.03 7.50
N GLU A 220 -7.81 40.31 7.60
CA GLU A 220 -8.51 41.25 8.49
C GLU A 220 -8.53 42.61 7.80
N ARG A 221 -9.59 42.88 7.03
CA ARG A 221 -10.26 44.19 6.96
C ARG A 221 -11.46 44.14 6.02
N ILE A 222 -12.60 44.50 6.63
CA ILE A 222 -13.93 44.89 6.12
C ILE A 222 -14.90 43.75 5.91
#